data_AF-A0A3R7T634-F1
#
_entry.id   AF-A0A3R7T634-F1
#
_cell.length_a   1.000
_cell.length_b   1.000
_cell.length_c   1.000
_cell.angle_alpha   90.00
_cell.angle_beta   90.00
_cell.angle_gamma   90.00
#
_symmetry.space_group_name_H-M   'P 1'
#
loop_
_entity.id
_entity.type
_entity.pdbx_description
1 polymer ?
#
loop_
_entity_poly.entity_id
_entity_poly.type
_entity_poly.pdbx_seq_one_letter_code
_entity_poly.pdbx_strand_id
1 'polypeptide(L)'
;MILTVVILLVVLLALGLLFVPIQIFIDTDTGKYYVGLKGLAKASFEPDEKELLRVRLKVLFYEHYFYPLTKPSKPKPTKSKKTKPKRRIKFRKVVRLLKSFEVKRFTLDMDTGDYVVNAKMYPIFVFLNQYVASFHINFEDRNRLVMDIRNRPYRILKSFINH
;
A
#
# COMPACT_ATOMS: atom_id res chain seq x y z
N MET A 1 9.91 40.72 10.44
CA MET A 1 10.84 39.66 10.90
C MET A 1 10.11 38.43 11.44
N ILE A 2 9.10 38.57 12.30
CA ILE A 2 8.34 37.40 12.81
C ILE A 2 7.59 36.68 11.67
N LEU A 3 6.90 37.42 10.80
CA LEU A 3 6.16 36.83 9.69
C LEU A 3 7.06 36.03 8.72
N THR A 4 8.24 36.55 8.40
CA THR A 4 9.20 35.87 7.53
C THR A 4 9.73 34.58 8.17
N VAL A 5 9.96 34.58 9.48
CA VAL A 5 10.34 33.37 10.23
C VAL A 5 9.22 32.34 10.23
N VAL A 6 7.96 32.77 10.45
CA VAL A 6 6.80 31.87 10.42
C VAL A 6 6.62 31.24 9.03
N ILE A 7 6.72 32.05 7.95
CA ILE A 7 6.64 31.54 6.58
C ILE A 7 7.75 30.53 6.32
N LEU A 8 8.99 30.84 6.69
CA LEU A 8 10.13 29.95 6.51
C LEU A 8 9.92 28.61 7.23
N LEU A 9 9.43 28.64 8.48
CA LEU A 9 9.12 27.46 9.26
C LEU A 9 8.08 26.58 8.55
N VAL A 10 6.98 27.17 8.06
CA VAL A 10 5.92 26.45 7.36
C VAL A 10 6.45 25.81 6.08
N VAL A 11 7.28 26.53 5.32
CA VAL A 11 7.91 26.01 4.10
C VAL A 11 8.84 24.83 4.42
N LEU A 12 9.67 24.95 5.46
CA LEU A 12 10.55 23.87 5.88
C LEU A 12 9.77 22.63 6.35
N LEU A 13 8.66 22.81 7.08
CA LEU A 13 7.78 21.71 7.47
C LEU A 13 7.15 21.02 6.26
N ALA A 14 6.64 21.79 5.30
CA ALA A 14 6.06 21.26 4.07
C ALA A 14 7.10 20.48 3.24
N LEU A 15 8.32 21.01 3.12
CA LEU A 15 9.43 20.32 2.44
C LEU A 15 9.84 19.05 3.20
N GLY A 16 9.91 19.09 4.53
CA GLY A 16 10.23 17.93 5.37
C GLY A 16 9.23 16.78 5.21
N LEU A 17 7.93 17.09 5.12
CA LEU A 17 6.86 16.11 4.89
C LEU A 17 7.07 15.31 3.59
N LEU A 18 7.70 15.90 2.57
CA LEU A 18 7.96 15.21 1.30
C LEU A 18 8.97 14.07 1.41
N PHE A 19 9.77 14.05 2.48
CA PHE A 19 10.79 13.03 2.72
C PHE A 19 10.33 11.91 3.65
N VAL A 20 9.14 12.03 4.24
CA VAL A 20 8.57 11.01 5.15
C VAL A 20 8.32 9.71 4.37
N PRO A 21 8.79 8.55 4.85
CA PRO A 21 8.62 7.31 4.12
C PRO A 21 7.18 6.78 4.28
N ILE A 22 6.58 6.50 3.12
CA ILE A 22 5.35 5.73 2.98
C ILE A 22 5.74 4.25 2.96
N GLN A 23 5.04 3.44 3.73
CA GLN A 23 5.23 1.99 3.77
C GLN A 23 3.89 1.29 3.59
N ILE A 24 3.88 0.29 2.71
CA ILE A 24 2.80 -0.68 2.54
C ILE A 24 3.41 -2.03 2.90
N PHE A 25 2.85 -2.69 3.90
CA PHE A 25 3.38 -3.94 4.42
C PHE A 25 2.29 -4.99 4.52
N ILE A 26 2.60 -6.18 4.04
CA ILE A 26 1.74 -7.37 4.05
C ILE A 26 2.61 -8.52 4.55
N ASP A 27 2.14 -9.21 5.58
CA ASP A 27 2.70 -10.46 6.05
C ASP A 27 1.54 -11.37 6.47
N THR A 28 1.31 -12.41 5.67
CA THR A 28 0.19 -13.33 5.89
C THR A 28 0.42 -14.30 7.03
N ASP A 29 1.68 -14.60 7.35
CA ASP A 29 2.07 -15.53 8.43
C ASP A 29 1.81 -14.89 9.80
N THR A 30 2.16 -13.61 9.94
CA THR A 30 1.92 -12.85 11.18
C THR A 30 0.58 -12.12 11.22
N GLY A 31 -0.22 -12.19 10.14
CA GLY A 31 -1.48 -11.46 10.00
C GLY A 31 -1.32 -9.93 9.98
N LYS A 32 -0.13 -9.42 9.64
CA LYS A 32 0.18 -7.98 9.69
C LYS A 32 -0.04 -7.34 8.33
N TYR A 33 -1.05 -6.49 8.25
CA TYR A 33 -1.37 -5.74 7.04
C TYR A 33 -1.52 -4.27 7.38
N TYR A 34 -0.64 -3.40 6.85
CA TYR A 34 -0.76 -1.98 7.11
C TYR A 34 -0.22 -1.10 5.99
N VAL A 35 -0.76 0.12 5.93
CA VAL A 35 -0.25 1.22 5.13
C VAL A 35 -0.01 2.39 6.06
N GLY A 36 1.14 3.04 5.95
CA GLY A 36 1.46 4.14 6.84
C GLY A 36 2.49 5.12 6.31
N LEU A 37 2.42 6.34 6.85
CA LEU A 37 3.46 7.34 6.81
C LEU A 37 4.25 7.21 8.10
N LYS A 38 5.51 6.78 8.02
CA LYS A 38 6.32 6.49 9.21
C LYS A 38 6.34 7.70 10.16
N GLY A 39 5.89 7.47 11.39
CA GLY A 39 5.84 8.50 12.45
C GLY A 39 4.64 9.45 12.40
N LEU A 40 3.83 9.43 11.34
CA LEU A 40 2.67 10.33 11.20
C LEU A 40 1.34 9.60 11.23
N ALA A 41 1.19 8.57 10.41
CA ALA A 41 -0.08 7.88 10.27
C ALA A 41 0.11 6.41 9.94
N LYS A 42 -0.77 5.54 10.42
CA LYS A 42 -0.79 4.11 10.13
C LYS A 42 -2.24 3.63 10.09
N ALA A 43 -2.64 3.07 8.96
CA ALA A 43 -3.86 2.29 8.80
C ALA A 43 -3.48 0.81 8.83
N SER A 44 -4.01 0.04 9.77
CA SER A 44 -3.74 -1.40 9.90
C SER A 44 -5.06 -2.17 9.80
N PHE A 45 -5.02 -3.34 9.17
CA PHE A 45 -6.12 -4.29 9.21
C PHE A 45 -5.89 -5.26 10.36
N GLU A 46 -6.90 -5.40 11.21
CA GLU A 46 -6.90 -6.28 12.37
C GLU A 46 -8.14 -7.18 12.28
N PRO A 47 -8.04 -8.49 12.54
CA PRO A 47 -9.21 -9.35 12.69
C PRO A 47 -9.98 -8.95 13.94
N ASP A 48 -11.32 -8.98 13.89
CA ASP A 48 -12.20 -8.67 15.03
C ASP A 48 -13.30 -9.72 15.15
N GLU A 49 -13.81 -9.95 16.37
CA GLU A 49 -14.83 -10.98 16.61
C GLU A 49 -16.21 -10.59 16.06
N LYS A 50 -16.51 -9.29 15.96
CA LYS A 50 -17.82 -8.80 15.50
C LYS A 50 -17.96 -8.75 13.99
N GLU A 51 -16.88 -8.43 13.30
CA GLU A 51 -16.77 -8.49 11.84
C GLU A 51 -15.40 -9.03 11.47
N LEU A 52 -15.33 -9.85 10.42
CA LEU A 52 -14.11 -10.51 9.94
C LEU A 52 -12.89 -9.57 9.75
N LEU A 53 -13.10 -8.25 9.67
CA LEU A 53 -12.06 -7.28 9.40
C LEU A 53 -12.38 -5.89 10.00
N ARG A 54 -11.49 -5.39 10.85
CA ARG A 54 -11.50 -4.03 11.40
C ARG A 54 -10.31 -3.24 10.87
N VAL A 55 -10.50 -1.95 10.61
CA VAL A 55 -9.40 -1.05 10.24
C VAL A 55 -9.10 -0.12 11.41
N ARG A 56 -7.86 -0.19 11.91
CA ARG A 56 -7.31 0.73 12.91
C ARG A 56 -6.55 1.84 12.20
N LEU A 57 -7.06 3.06 12.29
CA LEU A 57 -6.40 4.27 11.82
C LEU A 57 -5.77 5.03 12.99
N LYS A 58 -4.45 5.11 13.01
CA LYS A 58 -3.68 5.93 13.94
C LYS A 58 -3.10 7.12 13.20
N VAL A 59 -3.40 8.34 13.64
CA VAL A 59 -2.82 9.59 13.09
C VAL A 59 -2.28 10.39 14.26
N LEU A 60 -0.96 10.51 14.37
CA LEU A 60 -0.26 11.16 15.47
C LEU A 60 -0.75 10.63 16.84
N PHE A 61 -1.54 11.44 17.56
CA PHE A 61 -2.09 11.15 18.89
C PHE A 61 -3.55 10.70 18.87
N TYR A 62 -4.16 10.59 17.69
CA TYR A 62 -5.54 10.19 17.51
C TYR A 62 -5.64 8.77 16.95
N GLU A 63 -6.50 7.95 17.53
CA GLU A 63 -6.79 6.59 17.08
C GLU A 63 -8.29 6.43 16.82
N HIS A 64 -8.63 5.89 15.66
CA HIS A 64 -10.00 5.63 15.25
C HIS A 64 -10.10 4.26 14.62
N TYR A 65 -11.24 3.62 14.81
CA TYR A 65 -11.51 2.30 14.28
C TYR A 65 -12.80 2.31 13.47
N PHE A 66 -12.77 1.68 12.30
CA PHE A 66 -13.94 1.57 11.45
C PHE A 66 -13.99 0.20 10.78
N TYR A 67 -15.20 -0.17 10.35
CA TYR A 67 -15.53 -1.49 9.81
C TYR A 67 -15.90 -1.35 8.33
N PRO A 68 -14.95 -1.54 7.40
CA PRO A 68 -15.17 -1.26 5.98
C PRO A 68 -16.14 -2.24 5.30
N LEU A 69 -16.40 -3.40 5.92
CA LEU A 69 -17.28 -4.44 5.37
C LEU A 69 -18.75 -4.27 5.79
N THR A 70 -19.06 -3.32 6.68
CA THR A 70 -20.44 -2.96 7.01
C THR A 70 -21.18 -2.43 5.79
N LYS A 71 -22.46 -2.82 5.62
CA LYS A 71 -23.32 -2.25 4.56
C LYS A 71 -23.40 -0.73 4.75
N PRO A 72 -23.01 0.08 3.76
CA PRO A 72 -23.16 1.52 3.87
C PRO A 72 -24.65 1.86 3.99
N SER A 73 -25.00 2.74 4.93
CA SER A 73 -26.34 3.33 4.99
C SER A 73 -26.63 4.03 3.66
N LYS A 74 -27.75 3.70 3.02
CA LYS A 74 -28.14 4.27 1.72
C LYS A 74 -28.07 5.80 1.80
N PRO A 75 -27.22 6.47 0.99
CA PRO A 75 -27.19 7.92 0.98
C PRO A 75 -28.52 8.47 0.43
N LYS A 76 -29.04 9.53 1.05
CA LYS A 76 -30.20 10.27 0.54
C LYS A 76 -29.88 10.78 -0.89
N PRO A 77 -30.83 10.68 -1.85
CA PRO A 77 -30.58 11.10 -3.22
C PRO A 77 -30.28 12.61 -3.25
N THR A 78 -29.03 12.96 -3.50
CA THR A 78 -28.59 14.35 -3.69
C THR A 78 -28.65 14.68 -5.17
N LYS A 79 -29.22 15.84 -5.52
CA LYS A 79 -29.39 16.33 -6.89
C LYS A 79 -28.11 16.17 -7.71
N SER A 80 -28.22 15.56 -8.88
CA SER A 80 -27.08 15.28 -9.77
C SER A 80 -26.38 16.58 -10.19
N LYS A 81 -25.16 16.78 -9.70
CA LYS A 81 -24.27 17.82 -10.23
C LYS A 81 -23.81 17.40 -11.62
N LYS A 82 -23.85 18.33 -12.60
CA LYS A 82 -23.32 18.12 -13.96
C LYS A 82 -21.92 17.52 -13.89
N THR A 83 -21.76 16.32 -14.41
CA THR A 83 -20.52 15.55 -14.36
C THR A 83 -19.48 16.23 -15.26
N LYS A 84 -18.47 16.87 -14.67
CA LYS A 84 -17.32 17.39 -15.43
C LYS A 84 -16.68 16.24 -16.24
N PRO A 85 -16.17 16.50 -17.45
CA PRO A 85 -15.51 15.46 -18.23
C PRO A 85 -14.33 14.90 -17.44
N LYS A 86 -14.34 13.58 -17.20
CA LYS A 86 -13.28 12.89 -16.49
C LYS A 86 -12.02 12.94 -17.35
N ARG A 87 -10.98 13.65 -16.90
CA ARG A 87 -9.65 13.61 -17.53
C ARG A 87 -9.20 12.15 -17.55
N ARG A 88 -9.02 11.58 -18.75
CA ARG A 88 -8.49 10.21 -18.91
C ARG A 88 -7.04 10.19 -18.43
N ILE A 89 -6.76 9.46 -17.36
CA ILE A 89 -5.38 9.21 -16.93
C ILE A 89 -4.75 8.31 -17.98
N LYS A 90 -3.68 8.79 -18.63
CA LYS A 90 -2.94 7.99 -19.61
C LYS A 90 -2.29 6.79 -18.89
N PHE A 91 -2.35 5.59 -19.46
CA PHE A 91 -1.73 4.37 -18.91
C PHE A 91 -0.25 4.57 -18.54
N ARG A 92 0.51 5.30 -19.38
CA ARG A 92 1.91 5.68 -19.11
C ARG A 92 2.12 6.45 -17.79
N LYS A 93 1.12 7.24 -17.34
CA LYS A 93 1.18 7.93 -16.04
C LYS A 93 1.01 6.95 -14.88
N VAL A 94 0.11 5.97 -15.01
CA VAL A 94 -0.09 4.93 -13.99
C VAL A 94 1.17 4.09 -13.83
N VAL A 95 1.77 3.64 -14.94
CA VAL A 95 3.02 2.86 -14.90
C VAL A 95 4.16 3.64 -14.24
N ARG A 96 4.30 4.95 -14.54
CA ARG A 96 5.31 5.80 -13.90
C ARG A 96 5.08 5.96 -12.40
N LEU A 97 3.83 6.14 -11.98
CA LEU A 97 3.47 6.21 -10.57
C LEU A 97 3.83 4.91 -9.85
N LEU A 98 3.46 3.76 -10.41
CA LEU A 98 3.79 2.45 -9.82
C LEU A 98 5.30 2.24 -9.72
N LYS A 99 6.07 2.62 -10.75
CA LYS A 99 7.55 2.58 -10.74
C LYS A 99 8.20 3.49 -9.68
N SER A 100 7.48 4.46 -9.13
CA SER A 100 8.01 5.29 -8.04
C SER A 100 8.08 4.55 -6.71
N PHE A 101 7.28 3.49 -6.56
CA PHE A 101 7.29 2.63 -5.39
C PHE A 101 8.42 1.61 -5.52
N GLU A 102 9.15 1.45 -4.43
CA GLU A 102 10.29 0.56 -4.33
C GLU A 102 9.89 -0.68 -3.51
N VAL A 103 10.00 -1.86 -4.12
CA VAL A 103 9.75 -3.12 -3.42
C VAL A 103 11.01 -3.47 -2.65
N LYS A 104 10.97 -3.37 -1.31
CA LYS A 104 12.10 -3.69 -0.42
C LYS A 104 12.20 -5.17 -0.11
N ARG A 105 11.06 -5.85 -0.02
CA ARG A 105 10.98 -7.29 0.18
C ARG A 105 9.74 -7.80 -0.53
N PHE A 106 9.89 -8.89 -1.26
CA PHE A 106 8.78 -9.67 -1.77
C PHE A 106 9.18 -11.13 -1.66
N THR A 107 8.45 -11.88 -0.85
CA THR A 107 8.67 -13.30 -0.61
C THR A 107 7.33 -14.00 -0.73
N LEU A 108 7.22 -14.92 -1.68
CA LEU A 108 6.06 -15.77 -1.86
C LEU A 108 6.49 -17.22 -1.63
N ASP A 109 5.80 -17.90 -0.72
CA ASP A 109 5.86 -19.33 -0.51
C ASP A 109 4.49 -19.90 -0.85
N MET A 110 4.44 -20.86 -1.77
CA MET A 110 3.18 -21.31 -2.37
C MET A 110 3.09 -22.83 -2.41
N ASP A 111 1.91 -23.32 -2.04
CA ASP A 111 1.48 -24.70 -2.22
C ASP A 111 0.03 -24.70 -2.72
N THR A 112 -0.22 -25.37 -3.85
CA THR A 112 -1.57 -25.47 -4.42
C THR A 112 -2.37 -26.67 -3.90
N GLY A 113 -1.80 -27.51 -3.03
CA GLY A 113 -2.39 -28.77 -2.57
C GLY A 113 -2.33 -29.91 -3.61
N ASP A 114 -1.68 -29.66 -4.76
CA ASP A 114 -1.46 -30.63 -5.82
C ASP A 114 0.04 -30.67 -6.15
N TYR A 115 0.67 -31.79 -5.83
CA TYR A 115 2.10 -31.98 -6.02
C TYR A 115 2.52 -31.90 -7.50
N VAL A 116 1.66 -32.29 -8.45
CA VAL A 116 1.93 -32.19 -9.89
C VAL A 116 1.95 -30.73 -10.31
N VAL A 117 1.01 -29.93 -9.81
CA VAL A 117 0.94 -28.49 -10.12
C VAL A 117 2.14 -27.78 -9.50
N ASN A 118 2.46 -28.04 -8.23
CA ASN A 118 3.64 -27.49 -7.55
C ASN A 118 4.93 -27.82 -8.31
N ALA A 119 5.13 -29.08 -8.72
CA ALA A 119 6.30 -29.49 -9.50
C ALA A 119 6.40 -28.76 -10.86
N LYS A 120 5.26 -28.57 -11.54
CA LYS A 120 5.21 -27.82 -12.82
C LYS A 120 5.52 -26.32 -12.65
N MET A 121 5.25 -25.74 -11.48
CA MET A 121 5.58 -24.33 -11.21
C MET A 121 7.07 -24.12 -10.94
N TYR A 122 7.83 -25.18 -10.60
CA TYR A 122 9.23 -25.06 -10.20
C TYR A 122 10.12 -24.30 -11.20
N PRO A 123 10.08 -24.58 -12.53
CA PRO A 123 10.88 -23.83 -13.50
C PRO A 123 10.55 -22.34 -13.52
N ILE A 124 9.27 -22.00 -13.37
CA ILE A 124 8.79 -20.61 -13.35
C ILE A 124 9.30 -19.91 -12.09
N PHE A 125 9.23 -20.56 -10.93
CA PHE A 125 9.66 -19.99 -9.66
C PHE A 125 11.18 -19.82 -9.60
N VAL A 126 11.96 -20.75 -10.15
CA VAL A 126 13.42 -20.59 -10.29
C VAL A 126 13.75 -19.36 -11.13
N PHE A 127 13.07 -19.19 -12.27
CA PHE A 127 13.24 -18.01 -13.12
C PHE A 127 12.87 -16.72 -12.38
N LEU A 128 11.71 -16.67 -11.72
CA LEU A 128 11.29 -15.51 -10.95
C LEU A 128 12.24 -15.20 -9.78
N ASN A 129 12.83 -16.23 -9.16
CA ASN A 129 13.79 -16.06 -8.07
C ASN A 129 15.08 -15.38 -8.52
N GLN A 130 15.52 -15.66 -9.75
CA GLN A 130 16.73 -15.07 -10.31
C GLN A 130 16.56 -13.60 -10.71
N TYR A 131 15.37 -13.19 -11.17
CA TYR A 131 15.19 -11.88 -11.81
C TYR A 131 14.24 -10.92 -11.10
N VAL A 132 13.35 -11.42 -10.24
CA VAL A 132 12.23 -10.62 -9.73
C VAL A 132 12.28 -10.45 -8.21
N ALA A 133 12.13 -11.54 -7.45
CA ALA A 133 12.03 -11.51 -5.98
C ALA A 133 12.16 -12.92 -5.42
N SER A 134 11.90 -13.16 -4.13
CA SER A 134 12.01 -14.51 -3.56
C SER A 134 10.72 -15.30 -3.77
N PHE A 135 10.81 -16.39 -4.53
CA PHE A 135 9.68 -17.28 -4.81
C PHE A 135 10.04 -18.72 -4.43
N HIS A 136 9.22 -19.35 -3.61
CA HIS A 136 9.40 -20.72 -3.13
C HIS A 136 8.11 -21.51 -3.37
N ILE A 137 8.28 -22.76 -3.78
CA ILE A 137 7.22 -23.76 -3.82
C ILE A 137 7.51 -24.74 -2.70
N ASN A 138 6.48 -25.10 -1.96
CA ASN A 138 6.55 -26.17 -0.96
C ASN A 138 5.51 -27.25 -1.26
N PHE A 139 5.58 -28.33 -0.48
CA PHE A 139 4.66 -29.48 -0.52
C PHE A 139 4.17 -29.77 0.90
N GLU A 140 4.02 -28.72 1.70
CA GLU A 140 3.74 -28.76 3.13
C GLU A 140 2.39 -28.09 3.47
N ASP A 141 1.55 -27.84 2.46
CA ASP A 141 0.28 -27.10 2.55
C ASP A 141 0.45 -25.69 3.15
N ARG A 142 1.61 -25.07 2.95
CA ARG A 142 1.91 -23.72 3.46
C ARG A 142 1.82 -22.68 2.36
N ASN A 143 1.09 -21.60 2.65
CA ASN A 143 1.00 -20.43 1.78
C ASN A 143 1.38 -19.17 2.56
N ARG A 144 2.43 -18.48 2.12
CA ARG A 144 2.94 -17.27 2.78
C ARG A 144 3.30 -16.19 1.79
N LEU A 145 2.82 -14.97 2.04
CA LEU A 145 3.23 -13.79 1.31
C LEU A 145 3.78 -12.75 2.30
N VAL A 146 5.00 -12.30 2.04
CA VAL A 146 5.62 -11.14 2.70
C VAL A 146 5.94 -10.10 1.65
N MET A 147 5.40 -8.90 1.79
CA MET A 147 5.62 -7.79 0.87
C MET A 147 5.83 -6.48 1.64
N ASP A 148 6.98 -5.85 1.42
CA ASP A 148 7.32 -4.52 1.95
C ASP A 148 7.59 -3.58 0.79
N ILE A 149 6.64 -2.69 0.52
CA ILE A 149 6.74 -1.67 -0.52
C ILE A 149 6.91 -0.31 0.17
N ARG A 150 7.90 0.46 -0.27
CA ARG A 150 8.20 1.76 0.29
C ARG A 150 8.22 2.84 -0.78
N ASN A 151 7.85 4.06 -0.38
CA ASN A 151 7.95 5.23 -1.24
C ASN A 151 8.17 6.48 -0.38
N ARG A 152 8.42 7.62 -1.02
CA ARG A 152 8.44 8.94 -0.38
C ARG A 152 7.62 9.91 -1.24
N PRO A 153 6.86 10.84 -0.65
CA PRO A 153 6.01 11.74 -1.44
C PRO A 153 6.75 12.47 -2.55
N TYR A 154 7.99 12.91 -2.34
CA TYR A 154 8.75 13.58 -3.41
C TYR A 154 8.95 12.71 -4.67
N ARG A 155 9.09 11.38 -4.54
CA ARG A 155 9.24 10.45 -5.68
C ARG A 155 7.93 10.33 -6.46
N ILE A 156 6.81 10.34 -5.75
CA ILE A 156 5.47 10.39 -6.35
C ILE A 156 5.31 11.69 -7.14
N LEU A 157 5.64 12.84 -6.55
CA LEU A 157 5.59 14.14 -7.25
C LEU A 157 6.48 14.12 -8.50
N LYS A 158 7.71 13.61 -8.40
CA LYS A 158 8.64 13.48 -9.54
C LYS A 158 8.03 12.66 -10.69
N SER A 159 7.23 11.63 -10.38
CA SER A 159 6.56 10.81 -11.41
C SER A 159 5.55 11.59 -12.26
N PHE A 160 5.00 12.69 -11.73
CA PHE A 160 4.06 13.56 -12.43
C PHE A 160 4.74 14.71 -13.17
N ILE A 161 5.84 15.25 -12.62
CA ILE A 161 6.55 16.43 -13.16
C ILE A 161 7.46 16.06 -14.33
N ASN A 162 8.17 14.92 -14.26
CA ASN A 162 9.13 14.51 -15.28
C ASN A 162 8.40 13.86 -16.48
N HIS A 163 7.68 14.67 -17.25
CA HIS A 163 6.98 14.32 -18.49
C HIS A 163 7.80 14.67 -19.72
#